data_AF-A0A8T5SU97-F1
#
_entry.id   AF-A0A8T5SU97-F1
#
_cell.length_a   1.000
_cell.length_b   1.000
_cell.length_c   1.000
_cell.angle_alpha   90.00
_cell.angle_beta   90.00
_cell.angle_gamma   90.00
#
_symmetry.space_group_name_H-M   'P 1'
#
loop_
_entity.id
_entity.type
_entity.pdbx_description
1 polymer ?
#
loop_
_entity_poly.entity_id
_entity_poly.type
_entity_poly.pdbx_seq_one_letter_code
_entity_poly.pdbx_strand_id
1 'polypeptide(L)'
;MVQALLDSGIPAHVRYHAGLFGCNWLLYKVMEKIENGSLDAKSTFIHLPALPSQAIEKDVVYMATMPLDLQVKTLEIIIESLS
;
A
#
# COMPACT_ATOMS: atom_id res chain seq x y z
N MET A 1 -11.31 -3.58 -3.52
CA MET A 1 -10.25 -2.99 -2.67
C MET A 1 -10.62 -1.64 -2.06
N VAL A 2 -10.47 -0.49 -2.74
CA VAL A 2 -10.66 0.84 -2.08
C VAL A 2 -12.05 1.00 -1.46
N GLN A 3 -13.12 0.66 -2.17
CA GLN A 3 -14.47 0.75 -1.63
C GLN A 3 -14.67 -0.12 -0.37
N ALA A 4 -14.13 -1.34 -0.36
CA ALA A 4 -14.21 -2.24 0.80
C ALA A 4 -13.52 -1.66 2.05
N LEU A 5 -12.41 -0.94 1.86
CA LEU A 5 -11.75 -0.22 2.94
C LEU A 5 -12.60 0.96 3.44
N LEU A 6 -13.19 1.74 2.54
CA LEU A 6 -14.07 2.86 2.88
C LEU A 6 -15.32 2.39 3.64
N ASP A 7 -15.96 1.31 3.18
CA ASP A 7 -17.12 0.69 3.85
C ASP A 7 -16.76 0.17 5.25
N SER A 8 -15.49 -0.19 5.47
CA SER A 8 -14.93 -0.60 6.76
C SER A 8 -14.44 0.57 7.63
N GLY A 9 -14.65 1.81 7.20
CA GLY A 9 -14.23 3.03 7.91
C GLY A 9 -12.73 3.34 7.83
N ILE A 10 -12.00 2.72 6.90
CA ILE A 10 -10.56 2.89 6.72
C ILE A 10 -10.30 3.87 5.57
N PRO A 11 -9.57 4.99 5.80
CA PRO A 11 -9.30 5.97 4.75
C PRO A 11 -8.37 5.38 3.70
N ALA A 12 -8.85 5.34 2.46
CA ALA A 12 -8.08 4.87 1.30
C ALA A 12 -8.46 5.66 0.04
N HIS A 13 -7.53 5.80 -0.89
CA HIS A 13 -7.78 6.38 -2.20
C HIS A 13 -6.87 5.75 -3.25
N VAL A 14 -7.27 5.83 -4.52
CA VAL A 14 -6.41 5.40 -5.63
C VAL A 14 -5.31 6.44 -5.84
N ARG A 15 -4.05 5.99 -5.84
CA ARG A 15 -2.90 6.80 -6.25
C ARG A 15 -2.44 6.40 -7.65
N TYR A 16 -2.42 7.37 -8.56
CA TYR A 16 -1.93 7.20 -9.93
C TYR A 16 -0.41 7.41 -10.08
N HIS A 17 0.27 7.82 -9.01
CA HIS A 17 1.72 8.02 -8.98
C HIS A 17 2.33 7.28 -7.78
N ALA A 18 3.22 6.32 -8.06
CA ALA A 18 3.97 5.55 -7.05
C ALA A 18 5.31 6.21 -6.64
N GLY A 19 5.54 7.45 -7.08
CA GLY A 19 6.78 8.20 -6.86
C GLY A 19 7.86 7.92 -7.90
N LEU A 20 9.06 8.45 -7.67
CA LEU A 20 10.23 8.31 -8.58
C LEU A 20 11.37 7.50 -7.96
N PHE A 21 11.10 6.82 -6.85
CA PHE A 21 12.10 6.07 -6.08
C PHE A 21 11.88 4.56 -6.18
N GLY A 22 12.54 3.80 -5.29
CA GLY A 22 12.55 2.33 -5.30
C GLY A 22 11.16 1.67 -5.35
N CYS A 23 10.12 2.27 -4.77
CA CYS A 23 8.75 1.75 -4.81
C CYS A 23 8.21 1.65 -6.25
N ASN A 24 8.34 2.73 -7.03
CA ASN A 24 7.92 2.75 -8.42
C ASN A 24 8.78 1.82 -9.29
N TRP A 25 10.09 1.79 -9.03
CA TRP A 25 10.99 0.87 -9.74
C TRP A 25 10.61 -0.60 -9.50
N LEU A 26 10.32 -0.97 -8.25
CA LEU A 26 9.90 -2.33 -7.91
C LEU A 26 8.60 -2.71 -8.61
N LEU A 27 7.58 -1.83 -8.54
CA LEU A 27 6.32 -2.02 -9.25
C LEU A 27 6.56 -2.23 -10.76
N TYR A 28 7.36 -1.37 -11.38
CA TYR A 28 7.66 -1.45 -12.80
C TYR A 28 8.33 -2.79 -13.17
N LYS A 29 9.32 -3.25 -12.39
CA LYS A 29 10.01 -4.52 -12.64
C LYS A 29 9.10 -5.74 -12.44
N VAL A 30 8.17 -5.70 -11.49
CA VAL A 30 7.17 -6.78 -11.32
C VAL A 30 6.22 -6.82 -12.50
N MET A 31 5.70 -5.67 -12.95
CA MET A 31 4.82 -5.60 -14.12
C MET A 31 5.52 -6.07 -15.40
N GLU A 32 6.78 -5.69 -15.62
CA GLU A 32 7.58 -6.17 -16.74
C GLU A 32 7.70 -7.71 -16.77
N LYS A 33 7.92 -8.33 -15.60
CA LYS A 33 8.00 -9.80 -15.49
C LYS A 33 6.68 -10.50 -15.79
N ILE A 34 5.56 -9.85 -15.47
CA ILE A 34 4.24 -10.37 -15.81
C ILE A 34 4.00 -10.26 -17.32
N GLU A 35 4.26 -9.08 -17.88
CA GLU A 35 4.07 -8.80 -19.30
C GLU A 35 4.92 -9.72 -20.21
N ASN A 36 6.16 -10.00 -19.80
CA ASN A 36 7.05 -10.87 -20.58
C ASN A 36 6.83 -12.37 -20.34
N GLY A 37 5.83 -12.76 -19.53
CA GLY A 37 5.48 -14.15 -19.25
C GLY A 37 6.42 -14.88 -18.29
N SER A 38 7.38 -14.19 -17.65
CA SER A 38 8.26 -14.79 -16.63
C SER A 38 7.55 -15.00 -15.28
N LEU A 39 6.37 -14.39 -15.09
CA LEU A 39 5.56 -14.49 -13.89
C LEU A 39 4.06 -14.52 -14.26
N ASP A 40 3.41 -15.66 -14.08
CA ASP A 40 1.95 -15.78 -14.22
C ASP A 40 1.25 -15.34 -12.92
N ALA A 41 1.07 -14.02 -12.78
CA ALA A 41 0.41 -13.44 -11.61
C ALA A 41 -0.28 -12.12 -11.95
N LYS A 42 -1.25 -11.72 -11.12
CA LYS A 42 -1.73 -10.33 -11.05
C LYS A 42 -0.91 -9.57 -10.01
N SER A 43 -0.56 -8.32 -10.30
CA SER A 43 0.15 -7.46 -9.35
C SER A 43 -0.66 -6.22 -8.99
N THR A 44 -0.43 -5.72 -7.78
CA THR A 44 -0.91 -4.44 -7.29
C THR A 44 0.16 -3.82 -6.38
N PHE A 45 0.04 -2.53 -6.07
CA PHE A 45 0.96 -1.82 -5.18
C PHE A 45 0.20 -0.95 -4.19
N ILE A 46 0.54 -1.05 -2.92
CA ILE A 46 -0.12 -0.33 -1.83
C ILE A 46 0.93 0.40 -1.01
N HIS A 47 0.74 1.70 -0.82
CA HIS A 47 1.50 2.49 0.15
C HIS A 47 0.72 2.55 1.46
N LEU A 48 1.40 2.25 2.57
CA LEU A 48 0.86 2.45 3.92
C LEU A 48 1.46 3.72 4.55
N PRO A 49 0.72 4.42 5.42
CA PRO A 49 1.27 5.52 6.21
C PRO A 49 2.37 5.06 7.16
N ALA A 50 3.14 6.00 7.69
CA ALA A 50 4.14 5.71 8.72
C ALA A 50 3.47 5.18 10.01
N LEU A 51 4.21 4.40 10.78
CA LEU A 51 3.81 4.05 12.14
C LEU A 51 3.97 5.26 13.07
N PRO A 52 3.15 5.37 14.15
CA PRO A 52 3.34 6.40 15.17
C PRO A 52 4.77 6.45 15.72
N SER A 53 5.40 5.29 15.95
CA SER A 53 6.79 5.20 16.41
C SER A 53 7.79 5.84 15.44
N GLN A 54 7.56 5.74 14.13
CA GLN A 54 8.43 6.34 13.12
C GLN A 54 8.31 7.87 13.08
N ALA A 55 7.12 8.40 13.37
CA ALA A 55 6.94 9.85 13.48
C ALA A 55 7.66 10.42 14.72
N ILE A 56 7.66 9.67 15.83
CA ILE A 56 8.40 10.00 17.05
C ILE A 56 9.91 9.94 16.79
N GLU A 57 10.40 8.85 16.20
CA GLU A 57 11.84 8.67 15.91
C GLU A 57 12.40 9.77 15.00
N LYS A 58 11.60 10.22 14.02
CA LYS A 58 11.99 11.28 13.09
C LYS A 58 11.73 12.70 13.62
N ASP A 59 11.12 12.83 14.79
CA ASP A 59 10.67 14.10 15.38
C ASP A 59 9.80 14.95 14.43
N VAL A 60 8.82 14.30 13.77
CA VAL A 60 7.92 14.94 12.79
C VAL A 60 6.47 14.87 13.27
N VAL A 61 6.07 15.84 14.10
CA VAL A 61 4.74 15.90 14.74
C VAL A 61 3.57 15.97 13.74
N TYR A 62 3.79 16.52 12.54
CA TYR A 62 2.78 16.66 11.49
C TYR A 62 2.72 15.46 10.53
N MET A 63 3.54 14.43 10.73
CA MET A 63 3.52 13.24 9.88
C MET A 63 2.22 12.47 10.11
N ALA A 64 1.43 12.28 9.04
CA ALA A 64 0.27 11.39 9.09
C ALA A 64 0.73 9.95 9.36
N THR A 65 0.13 9.30 10.36
CA THR A 65 0.47 7.95 10.78
C THR A 65 -0.75 7.05 10.83
N MET A 66 -0.51 5.74 10.86
CA MET A 66 -1.52 4.72 11.04
C MET A 66 -0.99 3.63 11.99
N PRO A 67 -1.71 3.29 13.08
CA PRO A 67 -1.32 2.22 14.00
C PRO A 67 -1.15 0.86 13.30
N LEU A 68 -0.25 0.02 13.81
CA LEU A 68 0.11 -1.26 13.19
C LEU A 68 -1.08 -2.21 13.09
N ASP A 69 -1.90 -2.30 14.14
CA ASP A 69 -3.11 -3.12 14.17
C ASP A 69 -4.10 -2.71 13.08
N LEU A 70 -4.27 -1.41 12.85
CA LEU A 70 -5.10 -0.90 11.76
C LEU A 70 -4.47 -1.18 10.37
N GLN A 71 -3.14 -1.11 10.23
CA GLN A 71 -2.46 -1.51 9.00
C GLN A 71 -2.64 -3.00 8.70
N VAL A 72 -2.58 -3.87 9.71
CA VAL A 72 -2.81 -5.32 9.55
C VAL A 72 -4.25 -5.59 9.11
N LYS A 73 -5.24 -5.03 9.82
CA LYS A 73 -6.66 -5.15 9.43
C LYS A 73 -6.91 -4.64 8.00
N THR A 74 -6.25 -3.55 7.62
CA THR A 74 -6.31 -3.01 6.26
C THR A 74 -5.81 -4.04 5.24
N LEU A 75 -4.68 -4.70 5.50
CA LEU A 75 -4.12 -5.71 4.59
C LEU A 75 -5.01 -6.96 4.50
N GLU A 76 -5.61 -7.40 5.60
CA GLU A 76 -6.57 -8.52 5.62
C GLU A 76 -7.75 -8.25 4.69
N ILE A 77 -8.41 -7.09 4.84
CA ILE A 77 -9.54 -6.68 3.98
C ILE A 77 -9.11 -6.56 2.51
N ILE A 78 -7.88 -6.06 2.26
CA ILE A 78 -7.35 -5.98 0.90
C ILE A 78 -7.24 -7.37 0.27
N ILE A 79 -6.61 -8.33 0.97
CA ILE A 79 -6.40 -9.69 0.49
C ILE A 79 -7.72 -10.40 0.24
N GLU A 80 -8.68 -10.28 1.17
CA GLU A 80 -10.04 -10.80 0.99
C GLU A 80 -10.72 -10.21 -0.24
N SER A 81 -10.52 -8.92 -0.53
CA SER A 81 -11.10 -8.25 -1.70
C SER A 81 -10.43 -8.55 -3.05
N LEU A 82 -9.29 -9.27 -3.03
CA LEU A 82 -8.54 -9.68 -4.22
C LEU A 82 -8.84 -11.14 -4.63
N SER A 83 -9.52 -11.89 -3.75
CA SER A 83 -10.03 -13.24 -4.01
C SER A 83 -11.31 -13.19 -4.85
#